data_AF-A0A7Y9J457-F1
#
_entry.id   AF-A0A7Y9J457-F1
#
_cell.length_a   1.000
_cell.length_b   1.000
_cell.length_c   1.000
_cell.angle_alpha   90.00
_cell.angle_beta   90.00
_cell.angle_gamma   90.00
#
_symmetry.space_group_name_H-M   'P 1'
#
loop_
_entity.id
_entity.type
_entity.pdbx_description
1 polymer ?
#
loop_
_entity_poly.entity_id
_entity_poly.type
_entity_poly.pdbx_seq_one_letter_code
_entity_poly.pdbx_strand_id
1 'polypeptide(L)'
;MSHPVARDVERAAEALRDACHASHHGLVDGPGAFAVVGNLVELTGRLPQLLDYLARSLRRAEVAAHYDDRGRDPAEALDRADDALVEAHRHLGPLHDQLTTAHNQLGHLGRLITED
;
A
#
# COMPACT_ATOMS: atom_id res chain seq x y z
N MET A 1 3.37 4.91 23.79
CA MET A 1 2.72 3.71 23.21
C MET A 1 2.39 4.01 21.76
N SER A 2 2.86 3.19 20.81
CA SER A 2 2.51 3.35 19.39
C SER A 2 1.00 3.10 19.18
N HIS A 3 0.36 3.94 18.37
CA HIS A 3 -1.05 3.75 17.99
C HIS A 3 -1.20 2.39 17.28
N PRO A 4 -2.21 1.55 17.61
CA PRO A 4 -2.31 0.19 17.07
C PRO A 4 -2.22 0.11 15.55
N VAL A 5 -2.90 1.03 14.84
CA VAL A 5 -2.83 1.14 13.37
C VAL A 5 -1.40 1.42 12.89
N ALA A 6 -0.66 2.30 13.56
CA ALA A 6 0.71 2.62 13.18
C ALA A 6 1.63 1.40 13.32
N ARG A 7 1.50 0.65 14.41
CA ARG A 7 2.25 -0.59 14.63
C ARG A 7 1.96 -1.65 13.56
N ASP A 8 0.71 -1.82 13.17
CA ASP A 8 0.35 -2.84 12.19
C ASP A 8 0.79 -2.44 10.76
N VAL A 9 0.74 -1.13 10.44
CA VAL A 9 1.29 -0.59 9.17
C VAL A 9 2.82 -0.69 9.14
N GLU A 10 3.50 -0.45 10.26
CA GLU A 10 4.95 -0.63 10.39
C GLU A 10 5.38 -2.06 10.05
N ARG A 11 4.68 -3.06 10.61
CA ARG A 11 4.92 -4.48 10.30
C ARG A 11 4.69 -4.81 8.82
N ALA A 12 3.66 -4.24 8.21
CA ALA A 12 3.40 -4.43 6.78
C ALA A 12 4.53 -3.81 5.92
N ALA A 13 5.03 -2.64 6.31
CA ALA A 13 6.16 -1.99 5.64
C ALA A 13 7.47 -2.79 5.78
N GLU A 14 7.72 -3.40 6.94
CA GLU A 14 8.85 -4.32 7.15
C GLU A 14 8.72 -5.57 6.29
N ALA A 15 7.55 -6.20 6.24
CA ALA A 15 7.33 -7.38 5.39
C ALA A 15 7.54 -7.07 3.89
N LEU A 16 7.11 -5.89 3.43
CA LEU A 16 7.38 -5.44 2.06
C LEU A 16 8.88 -5.21 1.83
N ARG A 17 9.59 -4.63 2.80
CA ARG A 17 11.06 -4.47 2.74
C ARG A 17 11.76 -5.81 2.62
N ASP A 18 11.36 -6.80 3.42
CA ASP A 18 11.92 -8.15 3.38
C ASP A 18 11.64 -8.82 2.03
N ALA A 19 10.44 -8.65 1.47
CA ALA A 19 10.11 -9.14 0.14
C ALA A 19 10.95 -8.49 -0.97
N CYS A 20 11.18 -7.17 -0.91
CA CYS A 20 12.09 -6.47 -1.81
C CYS A 20 13.53 -6.95 -1.64
N HIS A 21 13.98 -7.24 -0.42
CA HIS A 21 15.31 -7.80 -0.20
C HIS A 21 15.42 -9.21 -0.81
N ALA A 22 14.38 -10.04 -0.64
CA ALA A 22 14.31 -11.39 -1.19
C ALA A 22 14.37 -11.41 -2.73
N SER A 23 13.75 -10.43 -3.40
CA SER A 23 13.74 -10.37 -4.87
C SER A 23 15.11 -10.09 -5.50
N HIS A 24 16.09 -9.61 -4.72
CA HIS A 24 17.47 -9.50 -5.18
C HIS A 24 18.20 -10.84 -5.27
N HIS A 25 17.67 -11.90 -4.64
CA HIS A 25 18.33 -13.22 -4.56
C HIS A 25 17.92 -14.20 -5.66
N GLY A 26 17.03 -13.82 -6.59
CA GLY A 26 16.66 -14.67 -7.71
C GLY A 26 15.37 -14.28 -8.42
N LEU A 27 15.05 -15.03 -9.48
CA LEU A 27 13.80 -14.88 -10.23
C LEU A 27 12.68 -15.68 -9.56
N VAL A 28 11.48 -15.13 -9.59
CA VAL A 28 10.26 -15.83 -9.19
C VAL A 28 9.70 -16.55 -10.43
N ASP A 29 9.32 -17.82 -10.28
CA ASP A 29 8.67 -18.57 -11.35
C ASP A 29 7.21 -18.12 -11.57
N GLY A 30 6.54 -18.66 -12.59
CA GLY A 30 5.16 -18.30 -12.92
C GLY A 30 4.18 -18.43 -11.73
N PRO A 31 4.12 -19.60 -11.04
CA PRO A 31 3.29 -19.77 -9.84
C PRO A 31 3.64 -18.80 -8.70
N GLY A 32 4.93 -18.55 -8.45
CA GLY A 32 5.35 -17.59 -7.45
C GLY A 32 4.94 -16.16 -7.81
N ALA A 33 5.08 -15.78 -9.09
CA ALA A 33 4.65 -14.46 -9.57
C ALA A 33 3.13 -14.29 -9.44
N PHE A 34 2.35 -15.33 -9.74
CA PHE A 34 0.90 -15.34 -9.54
C PHE A 34 0.54 -15.06 -8.06
N ALA A 35 1.19 -15.76 -7.13
CA ALA A 35 0.95 -15.59 -5.71
C ALA A 35 1.34 -14.18 -5.22
N VAL A 36 2.51 -13.68 -5.64
CA VAL A 36 2.98 -12.34 -5.27
C VAL A 36 2.02 -11.26 -5.79
N VAL A 37 1.64 -11.32 -7.07
CA VAL A 37 0.70 -10.35 -7.65
C VAL A 37 -0.67 -10.44 -6.97
N GLY A 38 -1.16 -11.63 -6.64
CA GLY A 38 -2.41 -11.81 -5.90
C GLY A 38 -2.40 -11.11 -4.52
N ASN A 39 -1.29 -11.22 -3.79
CA ASN A 39 -1.11 -10.50 -2.52
C ASN A 39 -1.06 -8.97 -2.72
N LEU A 40 -0.49 -8.49 -3.82
CA LEU A 40 -0.49 -7.06 -4.15
C LEU A 40 -1.90 -6.57 -4.52
N VAL A 41 -2.71 -7.38 -5.19
CA VAL A 41 -4.14 -7.08 -5.45
C VAL A 41 -4.89 -6.94 -4.13
N GLU A 42 -4.70 -7.87 -3.19
CA GLU A 42 -5.33 -7.78 -1.86
C GLU A 42 -4.89 -6.53 -1.09
N LEU A 43 -3.59 -6.21 -1.12
CA LEU A 43 -3.05 -5.02 -0.46
C LEU A 43 -3.68 -3.74 -1.04
N THR A 44 -3.66 -3.59 -2.36
CA THR A 44 -4.22 -2.42 -3.07
C THR A 44 -5.72 -2.31 -2.94
N GLY A 45 -6.45 -3.41 -2.72
CA GLY A 45 -7.87 -3.38 -2.39
C GLY A 45 -8.18 -2.91 -0.96
N ARG A 46 -7.23 -3.00 -0.03
CA ARG A 46 -7.41 -2.63 1.40
C ARG A 46 -6.84 -1.27 1.77
N LEU A 47 -5.75 -0.86 1.10
CA LEU A 47 -5.12 0.45 1.29
C LEU A 47 -6.09 1.65 1.22
N PRO A 48 -7.08 1.71 0.30
CA PRO A 48 -8.00 2.85 0.22
C PRO A 48 -8.76 3.11 1.52
N GLN A 49 -9.23 2.04 2.18
CA GLN A 49 -9.93 2.15 3.46
C GLN A 49 -9.04 2.76 4.56
N LEU A 50 -7.76 2.40 4.58
CA LEU A 50 -6.80 2.95 5.53
C LEU A 50 -6.53 4.43 5.25
N LEU A 51 -6.36 4.81 3.98
CA LEU A 51 -6.16 6.21 3.59
C LEU A 51 -7.37 7.08 3.96
N ASP A 52 -8.59 6.59 3.72
CA ASP A 52 -9.82 7.30 4.10
C ASP A 52 -9.95 7.47 5.61
N TYR A 53 -9.54 6.46 6.38
CA TYR A 53 -9.48 6.53 7.83
C TYR A 53 -8.50 7.62 8.30
N LEU A 54 -7.30 7.68 7.71
CA LEU A 54 -6.29 8.69 8.05
C LEU A 54 -6.76 10.10 7.68
N ALA A 55 -7.24 10.30 6.46
CA ALA A 55 -7.80 11.56 5.97
C ALA A 55 -8.90 12.10 6.90
N ARG A 56 -9.86 11.24 7.27
CA ARG A 56 -10.92 11.60 8.23
C ARG A 56 -10.38 11.92 9.63
N SER A 57 -9.30 11.28 10.05
CA SER A 57 -8.67 11.54 11.35
C SER A 57 -7.96 12.90 11.35
N LEU A 58 -7.27 13.26 10.27
CA LEU A 58 -6.63 14.58 10.11
C LEU A 58 -7.65 15.72 10.12
N ARG A 59 -8.76 15.58 9.39
CA ARG A 59 -9.87 16.57 9.40
C ARG A 59 -10.52 16.77 10.78
N ARG A 60 -10.28 15.86 11.73
CA ARG A 60 -10.80 15.92 13.10
C ARG A 60 -9.72 16.30 14.12
N ALA A 61 -8.48 16.52 13.69
CA ALA A 61 -7.39 16.87 14.58
C ALA A 61 -7.62 18.26 15.17
N GLU A 62 -7.31 18.41 16.46
CA GLU A 62 -7.39 19.70 17.14
C GLU A 62 -6.14 20.52 16.80
N VAL A 63 -6.25 21.51 15.90
CA VAL A 63 -5.12 22.33 15.43
C VAL A 63 -4.30 22.91 16.60
N ALA A 64 -4.96 23.35 17.67
CA ALA A 64 -4.31 23.92 18.85
C ALA A 64 -3.40 22.93 19.61
N ALA A 65 -3.52 21.63 19.37
CA ALA A 65 -2.65 20.59 19.92
C ALA A 65 -1.37 20.38 19.11
N HIS A 66 -1.19 21.10 18.01
CA HIS A 66 -0.09 20.93 17.07
C HIS A 66 0.77 22.19 16.94
N TYR A 67 2.05 22.01 16.63
CA TYR A 67 2.95 23.06 16.20
C TYR A 67 3.70 22.59 14.96
N ASP A 68 3.99 23.51 14.03
CA ASP A 68 4.85 23.26 12.87
C ASP A 68 6.27 23.74 13.22
N ASP A 69 7.25 22.85 13.09
CA ASP A 69 8.65 23.09 13.47
C ASP A 69 9.37 24.10 12.55
N ARG A 70 8.77 24.43 11.41
CA ARG A 70 9.24 25.46 10.47
C ARG A 70 8.54 26.80 10.70
N GLY A 71 7.72 26.91 11.75
CA GLY A 71 7.02 28.13 12.15
C GLY A 71 5.80 28.48 11.28
N ARG A 72 5.26 27.52 10.53
CA ARG A 72 4.04 27.72 9.72
C ARG A 72 2.77 27.41 10.52
N ASP A 73 1.61 27.70 9.92
CA ASP A 73 0.32 27.32 10.50
C ASP A 73 0.13 25.80 10.41
N PRO A 74 -0.03 25.08 11.55
CA PRO A 74 -0.29 23.65 11.55
C PRO A 74 -1.56 23.25 10.79
N ALA A 75 -2.56 24.13 10.69
CA ALA A 75 -3.78 23.86 9.93
C ALA A 75 -3.44 23.60 8.45
N GLU A 76 -2.56 24.40 7.85
CA GLU A 76 -2.16 24.19 6.46
C GLU A 76 -1.38 22.87 6.26
N ALA A 77 -0.65 22.41 7.28
CA ALA A 77 0.06 21.13 7.19
C ALA A 77 -0.93 19.96 7.23
N LEU A 78 -1.97 20.05 8.07
CA LEU A 78 -3.04 19.05 8.15
C LEU A 78 -3.86 19.00 6.85
N ASP A 79 -4.22 20.15 6.28
CA ASP A 79 -4.97 20.23 5.02
C ASP A 79 -4.16 19.63 3.86
N ARG A 80 -2.88 19.98 3.73
CA ARG A 80 -2.00 19.40 2.70
C ARG A 80 -1.83 17.89 2.85
N ALA A 81 -1.79 17.40 4.10
CA ALA A 81 -1.72 15.97 4.36
C ALA A 81 -3.02 15.25 4.01
N ASP A 82 -4.19 15.86 4.27
CA ASP A 82 -5.49 15.34 3.83
C ASP A 82 -5.58 15.23 2.30
N ASP A 83 -5.24 16.30 1.59
CA ASP A 83 -5.22 16.35 0.12
C ASP A 83 -4.30 15.26 -0.46
N ALA A 84 -3.11 15.08 0.12
CA ALA A 84 -2.15 14.06 -0.31
C ALA A 84 -2.68 12.64 -0.11
N LEU A 85 -3.41 12.37 0.99
CA LEU A 85 -4.03 11.06 1.23
C LEU A 85 -5.18 10.79 0.26
N VAL A 86 -6.00 11.81 -0.05
CA VAL A 86 -7.05 11.72 -1.07
C VAL A 86 -6.44 11.44 -2.44
N GLU A 87 -5.34 12.10 -2.79
CA GLU A 87 -4.65 11.82 -4.06
C GLU A 87 -4.06 10.41 -4.11
N ALA A 88 -3.43 9.96 -3.02
CA ALA A 88 -2.93 8.60 -2.92
C ALA A 88 -4.05 7.57 -3.11
N HIS A 89 -5.25 7.81 -2.56
CA HIS A 89 -6.42 6.96 -2.81
C HIS A 89 -6.75 6.92 -4.30
N ARG A 90 -6.80 8.07 -4.99
CA ARG A 90 -7.12 8.13 -6.43
C ARG A 90 -6.16 7.31 -7.28
N HIS A 91 -4.88 7.26 -6.91
CA HIS A 91 -3.88 6.46 -7.63
C HIS A 91 -3.99 4.95 -7.39
N LEU A 92 -4.60 4.51 -6.28
CA LEU A 92 -4.72 3.08 -5.97
C LEU A 92 -5.69 2.34 -6.88
N GLY A 93 -6.75 3.00 -7.37
CA GLY A 93 -7.72 2.39 -8.29
C GLY A 93 -7.06 1.87 -9.58
N PRO A 94 -6.40 2.73 -10.37
CA PRO A 94 -5.69 2.31 -11.58
C PRO A 94 -4.60 1.25 -11.31
N LEU A 95 -3.88 1.36 -10.19
CA LEU A 95 -2.88 0.36 -9.80
C LEU A 95 -3.52 -1.01 -9.51
N HIS A 96 -4.62 -1.03 -8.76
CA HIS A 96 -5.37 -2.24 -8.46
C HIS A 96 -5.89 -2.92 -9.73
N ASP A 97 -6.41 -2.14 -10.68
CA ASP A 97 -6.87 -2.65 -11.97
C ASP A 97 -5.74 -3.30 -12.76
N GLN A 98 -4.57 -2.64 -12.82
CA GLN A 98 -3.39 -3.18 -13.50
C GLN A 98 -2.88 -4.48 -12.86
N LEU A 99 -2.82 -4.54 -11.52
CA LEU A 99 -2.42 -5.74 -10.79
C LEU A 99 -3.44 -6.87 -10.98
N THR A 100 -4.73 -6.56 -11.01
CA THR A 100 -5.80 -7.53 -11.27
C THR A 100 -5.69 -8.08 -12.69
N THR A 101 -5.44 -7.23 -13.68
CA THR A 101 -5.16 -7.68 -15.06
C THR A 101 -3.95 -8.61 -15.09
N ALA A 102 -2.84 -8.23 -14.45
CA ALA A 102 -1.64 -9.07 -14.40
C ALA A 102 -1.90 -10.42 -13.72
N HIS A 103 -2.60 -10.42 -12.58
CA HIS A 103 -2.96 -11.64 -11.84
C HIS A 103 -3.80 -12.59 -12.71
N ASN A 104 -4.79 -12.05 -13.42
CA ASN A 104 -5.64 -12.83 -14.32
C ASN A 104 -4.83 -13.46 -15.47
N GLN A 105 -3.91 -12.71 -16.08
CA GLN A 105 -3.04 -13.24 -17.14
C GLN A 105 -2.13 -14.36 -16.62
N LEU A 106 -1.55 -14.20 -15.43
CA LEU A 106 -0.73 -15.22 -14.79
C LEU A 106 -1.55 -16.47 -14.44
N GLY A 107 -2.83 -16.32 -14.08
CA GLY A 107 -3.73 -17.44 -13.80
C GLY A 107 -4.01 -18.35 -15.01
N HIS A 108 -3.74 -17.88 -16.23
CA HIS A 108 -3.85 -18.68 -17.45
C HIS A 108 -2.58 -19.46 -17.79
N LEU A 109 -1.49 -19.27 -17.04
CA LEU A 109 -0.24 -20.00 -17.28
C LEU A 109 -0.34 -21.43 -16.72
N GLY A 110 -0.44 -22.42 -17.62
CA GLY A 110 -0.22 -23.83 -17.31
C GLY A 110 1.26 -24.20 -17.31
N ARG A 111 1.63 -25.33 -16.68
CA ARG A 111 2.96 -25.93 -16.85
C ARG A 111 2.93 -26.93 -18.01
N LEU A 112 3.89 -26.83 -18.93
CA LEU A 112 4.21 -27.92 -19.84
C LEU A 112 4.84 -29.04 -19.01
N ILE A 113 4.10 -30.14 -18.84
CA ILE A 113 4.68 -31.38 -18.33
C ILE A 113 5.44 -31.98 -19.51
N THR A 114 6.77 -31.97 -19.42
CA THR A 114 7.60 -32.71 -20.38
C THR A 114 7.53 -34.16 -19.94
N GLU A 115 6.91 -35.01 -20.76
CA GLU A 115 6.96 -36.46 -20.58
C GLU A 115 8.35 -36.92 -21.04
N ASP A 116 9.15 -37.46 -20.10
CA ASP A 116 10.38 -38.22 -20.39
C ASP A 116 10.05 -39.68 -20.74
#